data_AF-A0A950DQX9-F1
#
_entry.id   AF-A0A950DQX9-F1
#
_cell.length_a   1.000
_cell.length_b   1.000
_cell.length_c   1.000
_cell.angle_alpha   90.00
_cell.angle_beta   90.00
_cell.angle_gamma   90.00
#
_symmetry.space_group_name_H-M   'P 1'
#
loop_
_entity.id
_entity.type
_entity.pdbx_description
1 polymer ?
#
loop_
_entity_poly.entity_id
_entity_poly.type
_entity_poly.pdbx_seq_one_letter_code
_entity_poly.pdbx_strand_id
1 'polypeptide(L)'
;MTSKRPVPADMLLVNERRRRLAAGIATPARTAPSDALDADEIVATDEDQLVDEPQAPAQPSPARGAVVLRKPMSSVTLAHVGWSGPIDHELLQAALACQPVHKRDAAAHAQLFGGQTSPHDVGAALEVVLDESEVAILSATGDAEPDALVRAAQLADRLTGEGVSASDIVSSVLAAYRRTALSCAWYERLGLKASAQALRERDETAVTMLSTLRALLGER
;
A
#
# COMPACT_ATOMS: atom_id res chain seq x y z
N MET A 1 10.39 57.49 -1.90
CA MET A 1 9.47 56.42 -1.43
C MET A 1 9.32 55.42 -2.56
N THR A 2 9.89 54.21 -2.45
CA THR A 2 9.85 53.19 -3.51
C THR A 2 8.90 52.07 -3.13
N SER A 3 7.75 52.02 -3.81
CA SER A 3 6.72 51.00 -3.60
C SER A 3 7.22 49.63 -4.06
N LYS A 4 7.38 48.68 -3.13
CA LYS A 4 7.62 47.26 -3.48
C LYS A 4 6.33 46.67 -4.04
N ARG A 5 6.32 46.32 -5.33
CA ARG A 5 5.20 45.57 -5.93
C ARG A 5 5.08 44.19 -5.27
N PRO A 6 3.86 43.69 -5.01
CA PRO A 6 3.67 42.35 -4.46
C PRO A 6 4.16 41.28 -5.44
N VAL A 7 4.77 40.22 -4.91
CA VAL A 7 5.24 39.08 -5.68
C VAL A 7 4.05 38.16 -6.02
N PRO A 8 3.82 37.76 -7.28
CA PRO A 8 2.76 36.82 -7.65
C PRO A 8 2.90 35.47 -6.95
N ALA A 9 1.79 34.78 -6.68
CA ALA A 9 1.78 33.52 -5.93
C ALA A 9 2.69 32.45 -6.56
N ASP A 10 2.71 32.35 -7.88
CA ASP A 10 3.50 31.36 -8.65
C ASP A 10 5.02 31.53 -8.43
N MET A 11 5.46 32.76 -8.16
CA MET A 11 6.86 33.08 -7.86
C MET A 11 7.28 32.67 -6.44
N LEU A 12 6.34 32.44 -5.52
CA LEU A 12 6.65 32.04 -4.14
C LEU A 12 7.28 30.65 -4.09
N LEU A 13 6.75 29.69 -4.86
CA LEU A 13 7.29 28.33 -4.97
C LEU A 13 8.70 28.31 -5.60
N VAL A 14 8.92 29.15 -6.62
CA VAL A 14 10.25 29.28 -7.27
C VAL A 14 11.27 29.89 -6.30
N ASN A 15 10.86 30.90 -5.52
CA ASN A 15 11.72 31.53 -4.52
C ASN A 15 12.06 30.58 -3.36
N GLU A 16 11.09 29.79 -2.88
CA GLU A 16 11.33 28.78 -1.83
C GLU A 16 12.25 27.65 -2.33
N ARG A 17 12.07 27.17 -3.57
CA ARG A 17 12.99 26.19 -4.19
C ARG A 17 14.41 26.75 -4.31
N ARG A 18 14.58 28.00 -4.72
CA ARG A 18 15.89 28.69 -4.74
C ARG A 18 16.48 28.82 -3.33
N ARG A 19 15.66 29.14 -2.33
CA ARG A 19 16.10 29.28 -0.93
C ARG A 19 16.62 27.96 -0.37
N ARG A 20 15.97 26.84 -0.66
CA ARG A 20 16.42 25.49 -0.25
C ARG A 20 17.72 25.07 -0.92
N LEU A 21 17.88 25.39 -2.21
CA LEU A 21 19.15 25.16 -2.93
C LEU A 21 20.29 26.02 -2.36
N ALA A 22 20.03 27.29 -2.04
CA ALA A 22 21.01 28.18 -1.42
C ALA A 22 21.38 27.79 0.02
N ALA A 23 20.46 27.13 0.75
CA ALA A 23 20.71 26.57 2.08
C ALA A 23 21.36 25.16 2.05
N GLY A 24 21.53 24.57 0.86
CA GLY A 24 21.95 23.17 0.66
C GLY A 24 23.45 22.88 0.76
N ILE A 25 24.25 23.77 1.38
CA ILE A 25 25.68 23.54 1.66
C ILE A 25 25.95 23.81 3.14
N ALA A 26 25.41 22.94 3.99
CA ALA A 26 25.68 22.92 5.43
C ALA A 26 25.42 21.52 6.00
N THR A 27 26.34 20.59 5.74
CA THR A 27 26.32 19.24 6.35
C THR A 27 26.97 19.29 7.74
N PRO A 28 26.25 19.06 8.85
CA PRO A 28 26.89 18.72 10.11
C PRO A 28 27.27 17.23 10.07
N ALA A 29 28.56 16.95 9.93
CA ALA A 29 29.09 15.60 10.09
C ALA A 29 28.85 15.11 11.52
N ARG A 30 28.35 13.87 11.66
CA ARG A 30 28.22 13.19 12.97
C ARG A 30 29.51 12.46 13.28
N THR A 31 30.49 13.18 13.84
CA THR A 31 31.72 12.60 14.37
C THR A 31 31.42 11.80 15.64
N ALA A 32 31.80 10.52 15.64
CA ALA A 32 32.01 9.73 16.86
C ALA A 32 33.53 9.52 17.02
N PRO A 33 34.08 9.48 18.24
CA PRO A 33 35.51 9.50 18.47
C PRO A 33 36.19 8.15 18.22
N SER A 34 37.50 8.21 17.98
CA SER A 34 38.39 7.08 17.71
C SER A 34 39.43 6.96 18.83
N ASP A 35 39.62 5.73 19.33
CA ASP A 35 40.82 5.20 20.00
C ASP A 35 41.06 3.83 19.32
N ALA A 36 42.19 3.52 18.65
CA ALA A 36 43.55 3.35 19.19
C ALA A 36 43.58 2.19 20.23
N LEU A 37 44.28 1.06 20.08
CA LEU A 37 45.33 0.56 19.17
C LEU A 37 44.93 -0.88 18.66
N ASP A 38 45.74 -1.77 18.06
CA ASP A 38 47.20 -1.88 17.82
C ASP A 38 47.50 -2.72 16.54
N ALA A 39 48.70 -3.29 16.39
CA ALA A 39 49.25 -3.88 15.16
C ALA A 39 49.11 -5.42 14.93
N ASP A 40 49.30 -5.77 13.65
CA ASP A 40 49.93 -6.97 13.06
C ASP A 40 49.26 -8.36 13.00
N GLU A 41 49.58 -9.00 11.86
CA GLU A 41 49.65 -10.44 11.57
C GLU A 41 48.33 -11.28 11.54
N ILE A 42 48.01 -11.84 10.37
CA ILE A 42 47.96 -13.30 10.10
C ILE A 42 47.51 -13.60 8.66
N VAL A 43 48.39 -14.32 7.95
CA VAL A 43 48.21 -15.39 6.95
C VAL A 43 46.90 -15.49 6.12
N ALA A 44 47.14 -15.66 4.81
CA ALA A 44 46.21 -16.04 3.75
C ALA A 44 45.14 -17.11 4.07
N THR A 45 44.01 -17.00 3.38
CA THR A 45 43.22 -18.16 2.94
C THR A 45 42.61 -17.84 1.57
N ASP A 46 42.65 -18.79 0.65
CA ASP A 46 41.91 -18.70 -0.62
C ASP A 46 40.41 -18.78 -0.33
N GLU A 47 39.63 -17.83 -0.84
CA GLU A 47 38.19 -17.99 -1.01
C GLU A 47 37.82 -17.76 -2.47
N ASP A 48 37.67 -18.88 -3.19
CA ASP A 48 36.86 -18.95 -4.41
C ASP A 48 35.44 -18.49 -4.03
N GLN A 49 35.13 -17.21 -4.27
CA GLN A 49 33.78 -16.70 -4.08
C GLN A 49 32.86 -17.37 -5.11
N LEU A 50 32.13 -18.39 -4.64
CA LEU A 50 30.94 -18.87 -5.32
C LEU A 50 30.04 -17.67 -5.62
N VAL A 51 29.67 -17.53 -6.89
CA VAL A 51 28.63 -16.60 -7.30
C VAL A 51 27.32 -17.12 -6.76
N ASP A 52 26.86 -16.56 -5.63
CA ASP A 52 25.48 -16.74 -5.18
C ASP A 52 24.55 -16.30 -6.31
N GLU A 53 23.82 -17.25 -6.89
CA GLU A 53 22.68 -16.93 -7.74
C GLU A 53 21.73 -16.03 -6.93
N PRO A 54 21.14 -14.97 -7.53
CA PRO A 54 20.22 -14.09 -6.83
C PRO A 54 18.97 -14.89 -6.45
N GLN A 55 18.98 -15.44 -5.23
CA GLN A 55 17.90 -16.23 -4.66
C GLN A 55 16.64 -15.38 -4.69
N ALA A 56 15.68 -15.78 -5.53
CA ALA A 56 14.40 -15.09 -5.65
C ALA A 56 13.80 -14.91 -4.25
N PRO A 57 13.32 -13.70 -3.89
CA PRO A 57 12.90 -13.41 -2.53
C PRO A 57 11.85 -14.42 -2.09
N ALA A 58 12.20 -15.23 -1.10
CA ALA A 58 11.33 -16.30 -0.62
C ALA A 58 10.00 -15.69 -0.20
N GLN A 59 8.92 -16.09 -0.88
CA GLN A 59 7.58 -15.58 -0.56
C GLN A 59 7.31 -15.90 0.92
N PRO A 60 7.02 -14.89 1.76
CA PRO A 60 6.83 -15.13 3.19
C PRO A 60 5.59 -16.00 3.37
N SER A 61 5.80 -17.26 3.76
CA SER A 61 4.71 -18.15 4.14
C SER A 61 3.86 -17.47 5.21
N PRO A 62 2.52 -17.42 5.05
CA PRO A 62 1.66 -16.74 6.00
C PRO A 62 1.86 -17.31 7.40
N ALA A 63 1.93 -16.41 8.40
CA ALA A 63 2.03 -16.81 9.80
C ALA A 63 0.85 -17.70 10.17
N ARG A 64 1.05 -18.64 11.11
CA ARG A 64 -0.05 -19.46 11.64
C ARG A 64 -1.14 -18.54 12.19
N GLY A 65 -2.37 -18.67 11.69
CA GLY A 65 -3.51 -17.84 12.08
C GLY A 65 -3.83 -16.68 11.12
N ALA A 66 -2.97 -16.38 10.15
CA ALA A 66 -3.26 -15.36 9.14
C ALA A 66 -4.33 -15.84 8.14
N VAL A 67 -5.24 -14.93 7.76
CA VAL A 67 -6.32 -15.15 6.79
C VAL A 67 -5.91 -14.56 5.44
N VAL A 68 -5.89 -15.40 4.40
CA VAL A 68 -5.58 -14.97 3.03
C VAL A 68 -6.88 -14.63 2.29
N LEU A 69 -7.00 -13.37 1.85
CA LEU A 69 -8.10 -12.91 1.00
C LEU A 69 -7.56 -12.71 -0.42
N ARG A 70 -8.30 -13.16 -1.44
CA ARG A 70 -7.97 -12.95 -2.86
C ARG A 70 -9.16 -12.48 -3.68
N LYS A 71 -8.86 -11.88 -4.83
CA LYS A 71 -9.81 -11.61 -5.92
C LYS A 71 -9.14 -11.91 -7.26
N PRO A 72 -9.64 -12.87 -8.07
CA PRO A 72 -9.08 -13.15 -9.39
C PRO A 72 -9.16 -11.90 -10.27
N MET A 73 -8.09 -11.58 -11.01
CA MET A 73 -8.08 -10.43 -11.94
C MET A 73 -9.17 -10.54 -13.01
N SER A 74 -9.54 -11.77 -13.39
CA SER A 74 -10.67 -12.10 -14.28
C SER A 74 -12.05 -11.66 -13.74
N SER A 75 -12.16 -11.34 -12.44
CA SER A 75 -13.37 -10.84 -11.78
C SER A 75 -13.32 -9.34 -11.42
N VAL A 76 -12.18 -8.69 -11.66
CA VAL A 76 -12.02 -7.25 -11.43
C VAL A 76 -12.54 -6.50 -12.65
N THR A 77 -13.46 -5.56 -12.44
CA THR A 77 -13.87 -4.60 -13.47
C THR A 77 -13.96 -3.22 -12.87
N LEU A 78 -13.43 -2.22 -13.58
CA LEU A 78 -13.50 -0.81 -13.17
C LEU A 78 -14.45 -0.01 -14.08
N ALA A 79 -15.22 -0.67 -14.96
CA ALA A 79 -16.13 -0.03 -15.92
C ALA A 79 -17.19 0.88 -15.26
N HIS A 80 -17.61 0.57 -14.04
CA HIS A 80 -18.61 1.35 -13.30
C HIS A 80 -18.01 2.54 -12.52
N VAL A 81 -16.68 2.60 -12.32
CA VAL A 81 -16.03 3.65 -11.55
C VAL A 81 -15.80 4.87 -12.45
N GLY A 82 -16.33 6.04 -12.07
CA GLY A 82 -16.19 7.27 -12.86
C GLY A 82 -14.74 7.64 -13.16
N TRP A 83 -14.45 8.02 -14.41
CA TRP A 83 -13.12 8.50 -14.84
C TRP A 83 -12.88 9.99 -14.53
N SER A 84 -13.96 10.76 -14.34
CA SER A 84 -13.94 12.21 -14.21
C SER A 84 -14.86 12.67 -13.08
N GLY A 85 -14.36 13.51 -12.18
CA GLY A 85 -15.11 14.02 -11.03
C GLY A 85 -14.67 13.39 -9.71
N PRO A 86 -15.48 13.48 -8.64
CA PRO A 86 -15.17 12.87 -7.35
C PRO A 86 -15.17 11.34 -7.47
N ILE A 87 -14.21 10.69 -6.81
CA ILE A 87 -14.11 9.22 -6.77
C ILE A 87 -15.15 8.68 -5.79
N ASP A 88 -16.01 7.80 -6.27
CA ASP A 88 -16.82 6.94 -5.41
C ASP A 88 -15.93 5.84 -4.82
N HIS A 89 -15.46 6.08 -3.60
CA HIS A 89 -14.58 5.14 -2.89
C HIS A 89 -15.31 3.87 -2.46
N GLU A 90 -16.63 3.88 -2.29
CA GLU A 90 -17.38 2.69 -1.88
C GLU A 90 -17.50 1.73 -3.06
N LEU A 91 -17.87 2.25 -4.22
CA LEU A 91 -17.91 1.50 -5.48
C LEU A 91 -16.51 0.98 -5.86
N LEU A 92 -15.47 1.80 -5.69
CA LEU A 92 -14.08 1.40 -5.93
C LEU A 92 -13.62 0.30 -4.96
N GLN A 93 -13.96 0.41 -3.67
CA GLN A 93 -13.66 -0.63 -2.68
C GLN A 93 -14.39 -1.93 -2.99
N ALA A 94 -15.69 -1.89 -3.32
CA ALA A 94 -16.46 -3.06 -3.72
C ALA A 94 -15.88 -3.73 -5.00
N ALA A 95 -15.44 -2.94 -5.97
CA ALA A 95 -14.79 -3.42 -7.19
C ALA A 95 -13.46 -4.17 -6.89
N LEU A 96 -12.76 -3.85 -5.80
CA LEU A 96 -11.45 -4.41 -5.46
C LEU A 96 -11.44 -5.33 -4.22
N ALA A 97 -12.54 -5.44 -3.48
CA ALA A 97 -12.62 -6.21 -2.24
C ALA A 97 -12.33 -7.70 -2.46
N CYS A 98 -11.34 -8.21 -1.71
CA CYS A 98 -10.92 -9.60 -1.71
C CYS A 98 -11.78 -10.45 -0.76
N GLN A 99 -11.97 -11.73 -1.12
CA GLN A 99 -12.72 -12.71 -0.32
C GLN A 99 -11.79 -13.82 0.19
N PRO A 100 -12.11 -14.47 1.33
CA PRO A 100 -11.32 -15.57 1.88
C PRO A 100 -11.10 -16.70 0.87
N VAL A 101 -9.88 -17.21 0.82
CA VAL A 101 -9.52 -18.33 -0.06
C VAL A 101 -10.03 -19.66 0.52
N HIS A 102 -9.98 -19.82 1.85
CA HIS A 102 -10.37 -21.06 2.50
C HIS A 102 -11.78 -20.99 3.10
N LYS A 103 -12.58 -22.04 2.87
CA LYS A 103 -13.94 -22.20 3.43
C LYS A 103 -13.98 -22.11 4.97
N ARG A 104 -12.90 -22.53 5.64
CA ARG A 104 -12.77 -22.43 7.10
C ARG A 104 -12.81 -20.97 7.54
N ASP A 105 -12.06 -20.10 6.87
CA ASP A 105 -11.90 -18.70 7.27
C ASP A 105 -13.15 -17.90 6.91
N ALA A 106 -13.75 -18.19 5.75
CA ALA A 106 -15.07 -17.66 5.38
C ALA A 106 -16.16 -18.02 6.41
N ALA A 107 -16.15 -19.25 6.94
CA ALA A 107 -17.11 -19.67 7.96
C ALA A 107 -16.81 -19.08 9.35
N ALA A 108 -15.54 -19.08 9.77
CA ALA A 108 -15.10 -18.56 11.06
C ALA A 108 -15.30 -17.04 11.18
N HIS A 109 -15.16 -16.31 10.08
CA HIS A 109 -15.27 -14.86 10.00
C HIS A 109 -16.40 -14.42 9.06
N ALA A 110 -17.51 -15.18 9.04
CA ALA A 110 -18.66 -14.92 8.16
C ALA A 110 -19.27 -13.52 8.34
N GLN A 111 -19.17 -12.94 9.55
CA GLN A 111 -19.60 -11.57 9.85
C GLN A 111 -18.71 -10.51 9.17
N LEU A 112 -17.42 -10.79 8.97
CA LEU A 112 -16.49 -9.87 8.32
C LEU A 112 -16.50 -10.01 6.79
N PHE A 113 -16.64 -11.24 6.28
CA PHE A 113 -16.44 -11.56 4.86
C PHE A 113 -17.69 -12.07 4.13
N GLY A 114 -18.87 -12.02 4.77
CA GLY A 114 -20.14 -12.44 4.18
C GLY A 114 -20.27 -13.94 3.91
N GLY A 115 -19.38 -14.77 4.47
CA GLY A 115 -19.39 -16.24 4.30
C GLY A 115 -19.05 -16.77 2.91
N GLN A 116 -18.69 -15.88 1.97
CA GLN A 116 -18.28 -16.27 0.61
C GLN A 116 -16.78 -16.59 0.54
N THR A 117 -16.39 -17.37 -0.46
CA THR A 117 -14.98 -17.68 -0.75
C THR A 117 -14.63 -17.27 -2.17
N SER A 118 -13.44 -16.68 -2.34
CA SER A 118 -12.84 -16.53 -3.66
C SER A 118 -12.67 -17.90 -4.32
N PRO A 119 -12.92 -18.05 -5.63
CA PRO A 119 -12.49 -19.25 -6.33
C PRO A 119 -10.95 -19.35 -6.28
N HIS A 120 -10.46 -20.59 -6.18
CA HIS A 120 -9.05 -20.89 -6.38
C HIS A 120 -8.75 -20.86 -7.90
N ASP A 121 -8.45 -19.67 -8.41
CA ASP A 121 -7.87 -19.51 -9.75
C ASP A 121 -6.34 -19.61 -9.67
N VAL A 122 -5.73 -20.19 -10.70
CA VAL A 122 -4.26 -20.32 -10.86
C VAL A 122 -3.68 -19.06 -11.51
N GLY A 123 -4.52 -18.22 -12.13
CA GLY A 123 -4.12 -16.96 -12.75
C GLY A 123 -3.79 -15.82 -11.78
N ALA A 124 -3.57 -14.64 -12.35
CA ALA A 124 -3.29 -13.42 -11.61
C ALA A 124 -4.46 -13.03 -10.69
N ALA A 125 -4.15 -12.63 -9.46
CA ALA A 125 -5.12 -12.25 -8.45
C ALA A 125 -4.64 -11.08 -7.60
N LEU A 126 -5.55 -10.18 -7.26
CA LEU A 126 -5.37 -9.27 -6.14
C LEU A 126 -5.36 -10.10 -4.85
N GLU A 127 -4.50 -9.74 -3.90
CA GLU A 127 -4.34 -10.46 -2.63
C GLU A 127 -4.12 -9.47 -1.47
N VAL A 128 -4.60 -9.85 -0.29
CA VAL A 128 -4.17 -9.31 1.00
C VAL A 128 -4.10 -10.45 2.00
N VAL A 129 -3.10 -10.41 2.88
CA VAL A 129 -2.98 -11.33 4.01
C VAL A 129 -3.26 -10.52 5.27
N LEU A 130 -4.30 -10.89 6.01
CA LEU A 130 -4.61 -10.31 7.30
C LEU A 130 -4.00 -11.17 8.40
N ASP A 131 -3.22 -10.59 9.31
CA ASP A 131 -2.70 -11.34 10.45
C ASP A 131 -3.78 -11.57 11.53
N GLU A 132 -3.49 -12.46 12.49
CA GLU A 132 -4.44 -12.82 13.56
C GLU A 132 -4.86 -11.59 14.41
N SER A 133 -3.99 -10.59 14.55
CA SER A 133 -4.27 -9.36 15.29
C SER A 133 -5.15 -8.38 14.49
N GLU A 134 -4.93 -8.23 13.18
CA GLU A 134 -5.83 -7.50 12.28
C GLU A 134 -7.22 -8.13 12.31
N VAL A 135 -7.32 -9.46 12.17
CA VAL A 135 -8.60 -10.18 12.21
C VAL A 135 -9.28 -10.05 13.58
N ALA A 136 -8.53 -10.08 14.68
CA ALA A 136 -9.09 -9.86 16.01
C ALA A 136 -9.62 -8.43 16.21
N ILE A 137 -8.91 -7.40 15.72
CA ILE A 137 -9.34 -5.99 15.76
C ILE A 137 -10.61 -5.80 14.92
N LEU A 138 -10.65 -6.36 13.71
CA LEU A 138 -11.83 -6.29 12.84
C LEU A 138 -13.03 -7.02 13.46
N SER A 139 -12.81 -8.18 14.07
CA SER A 139 -13.87 -8.93 14.78
C SER A 139 -14.39 -8.16 16.00
N ALA A 140 -13.50 -7.53 16.77
CA ALA A 140 -13.87 -6.74 17.95
C ALA A 140 -14.52 -5.39 17.62
N THR A 141 -14.38 -4.91 16.39
CA THR A 141 -15.03 -3.67 15.91
C THR A 141 -16.35 -3.91 15.17
N GLY A 142 -16.71 -5.17 14.89
CA GLY A 142 -17.86 -5.54 14.07
C GLY A 142 -19.23 -5.31 14.72
N ASP A 143 -19.99 -4.37 14.14
CA ASP A 143 -21.46 -4.36 14.20
C ASP A 143 -22.03 -5.20 13.03
N ALA A 144 -23.36 -5.31 12.92
CA ALA A 144 -24.03 -6.25 11.99
C ALA A 144 -23.91 -5.92 10.48
N GLU A 145 -23.38 -4.75 10.11
CA GLU A 145 -23.03 -4.40 8.72
C GLU A 145 -21.52 -4.18 8.59
N PRO A 146 -20.91 -4.50 7.43
CA PRO A 146 -19.48 -4.33 7.22
C PRO A 146 -19.12 -2.84 7.15
N ASP A 147 -18.72 -2.28 8.28
CA ASP A 147 -18.23 -0.91 8.45
C ASP A 147 -17.11 -0.57 7.42
N ALA A 148 -16.90 0.71 7.13
CA ALA A 148 -15.89 1.19 6.18
C ALA A 148 -14.49 0.61 6.48
N LEU A 149 -14.20 0.31 7.75
CA LEU A 149 -12.96 -0.34 8.17
C LEU A 149 -12.81 -1.76 7.62
N VAL A 150 -13.88 -2.55 7.64
CA VAL A 150 -13.90 -3.92 7.09
C VAL A 150 -13.74 -3.87 5.56
N ARG A 151 -14.43 -2.94 4.89
CA ARG A 151 -14.29 -2.71 3.44
C ARG A 151 -12.86 -2.32 3.06
N ALA A 152 -12.23 -1.42 3.82
CA ALA A 152 -10.84 -1.01 3.61
C ALA A 152 -9.83 -2.12 3.93
N ALA A 153 -10.08 -2.98 4.93
CA ALA A 153 -9.21 -4.10 5.27
C ALA A 153 -9.20 -5.20 4.20
N GLN A 154 -10.33 -5.44 3.53
CA GLN A 154 -10.48 -6.36 2.41
C GLN A 154 -9.81 -5.88 1.10
N LEU A 155 -9.34 -4.64 1.03
CA LEU A 155 -8.56 -4.17 -0.12
C LEU A 155 -7.25 -4.93 -0.23
N ALA A 156 -6.87 -5.28 -1.45
CA ALA A 156 -5.58 -5.89 -1.75
C ALA A 156 -4.41 -4.96 -1.40
N ASP A 157 -3.30 -5.56 -0.95
CA ASP A 157 -2.01 -4.91 -0.79
C ASP A 157 -1.02 -5.32 -1.90
N ARG A 158 -1.32 -6.37 -2.66
CA ARG A 158 -0.44 -6.93 -3.70
C ARG A 158 -1.19 -7.55 -4.87
N LEU A 159 -0.44 -7.81 -5.94
CA LEU A 159 -0.85 -8.58 -7.10
C LEU A 159 -0.02 -9.88 -7.20
N THR A 160 -0.64 -11.04 -7.05
CA THR A 160 0.01 -12.36 -7.17
C THR A 160 -0.33 -13.05 -8.49
N GLY A 161 0.47 -14.03 -8.89
CA GLY A 161 0.31 -14.83 -10.12
C GLY A 161 1.52 -14.77 -11.05
N GLU A 162 1.72 -15.83 -11.84
CA GLU A 162 2.85 -15.94 -12.77
C GLU A 162 2.73 -14.97 -13.96
N GLY A 163 3.88 -14.52 -14.50
CA GLY A 163 3.95 -13.71 -15.72
C GLY A 163 3.60 -12.22 -15.57
N VAL A 164 3.28 -11.73 -14.38
CA VAL A 164 2.89 -10.33 -14.16
C VAL A 164 4.11 -9.41 -14.00
N SER A 165 4.63 -8.92 -15.13
CA SER A 165 5.80 -8.02 -15.19
C SER A 165 5.64 -6.67 -14.49
N ALA A 166 4.42 -6.27 -14.12
CA ALA A 166 4.11 -5.02 -13.43
C ALA A 166 3.77 -5.21 -11.93
N SER A 167 3.94 -6.41 -11.37
CA SER A 167 3.42 -6.75 -10.03
C SER A 167 3.89 -5.79 -8.93
N ASP A 168 5.18 -5.43 -8.88
CA ASP A 168 5.72 -4.55 -7.83
C ASP A 168 5.10 -3.15 -7.85
N ILE A 169 4.90 -2.58 -9.05
CA ILE A 169 4.30 -1.26 -9.23
C ILE A 169 2.83 -1.29 -8.82
N VAL A 170 2.09 -2.30 -9.29
CA VAL A 170 0.66 -2.44 -8.96
C VAL A 170 0.49 -2.66 -7.46
N SER A 171 1.30 -3.53 -6.85
CA SER A 171 1.31 -3.82 -5.41
C SER A 171 1.64 -2.56 -4.58
N SER A 172 2.66 -1.80 -4.99
CA SER A 172 3.01 -0.54 -4.30
C SER A 172 1.85 0.45 -4.26
N VAL A 173 1.12 0.60 -5.37
CA VAL A 173 -0.01 1.53 -5.48
C VAL A 173 -1.26 0.99 -4.78
N LEU A 174 -1.53 -0.32 -4.83
CA LEU A 174 -2.57 -1.00 -4.05
C LEU A 174 -2.35 -0.79 -2.54
N ALA A 175 -1.14 -1.09 -2.04
CA ALA A 175 -0.77 -0.93 -0.64
C ALA A 175 -0.87 0.55 -0.17
N ALA A 176 -0.54 1.51 -1.04
CA ALA A 176 -0.71 2.93 -0.75
C ALA A 176 -2.20 3.30 -0.57
N TYR A 177 -3.07 2.86 -1.49
CA TYR A 177 -4.51 3.11 -1.37
C TYR A 177 -5.16 2.36 -0.19
N ARG A 178 -4.79 1.09 0.07
CA ARG A 178 -5.24 0.34 1.25
C ARG A 178 -4.92 1.12 2.54
N ARG A 179 -3.70 1.66 2.66
CA ARG A 179 -3.26 2.42 3.84
C ARG A 179 -4.06 3.71 4.05
N THR A 180 -4.27 4.50 3.00
CA THR A 180 -5.04 5.76 3.09
C THR A 180 -6.53 5.49 3.35
N ALA A 181 -7.10 4.45 2.75
CA ALA A 181 -8.45 3.98 3.01
C ALA A 181 -8.64 3.51 4.46
N LEU A 182 -7.76 2.65 4.97
CA LEU A 182 -7.76 2.19 6.37
C LEU A 182 -7.65 3.35 7.36
N SER A 183 -6.74 4.30 7.10
CA SER A 183 -6.59 5.48 7.96
C SER A 183 -7.87 6.32 8.00
N CYS A 184 -8.50 6.57 6.84
CA CYS A 184 -9.76 7.32 6.79
C CYS A 184 -10.90 6.59 7.52
N ALA A 185 -11.05 5.28 7.29
CA ALA A 185 -12.06 4.47 7.95
C ALA A 185 -11.84 4.37 9.47
N TRP A 186 -10.58 4.36 9.93
CA TRP A 186 -10.28 4.39 11.37
C TRP A 186 -10.63 5.74 12.01
N TYR A 187 -10.38 6.87 11.32
CA TYR A 187 -10.86 8.18 11.78
C TYR A 187 -12.39 8.20 11.88
N GLU A 188 -13.09 7.70 10.86
CA GLU A 188 -14.55 7.62 10.84
C GLU A 188 -15.12 6.78 11.99
N ARG A 189 -14.57 5.57 12.23
CA ARG A 189 -14.96 4.69 13.36
C ARG A 189 -14.76 5.36 14.72
N LEU A 190 -13.75 6.22 14.86
CA LEU A 190 -13.50 7.00 16.08
C LEU A 190 -14.38 8.26 16.22
N GLY A 191 -15.30 8.51 15.27
CA GLY A 191 -16.09 9.74 15.20
C GLY A 191 -15.27 10.99 14.88
N LEU A 192 -14.04 10.81 14.39
CA LEU A 192 -13.11 11.87 14.05
C LEU A 192 -13.23 12.23 12.57
N LYS A 193 -13.15 13.53 12.27
CA LYS A 193 -13.04 13.96 10.87
C LYS A 193 -11.62 13.69 10.37
N ALA A 194 -11.51 12.85 9.34
CA ALA A 194 -10.26 12.71 8.59
C ALA A 194 -9.77 14.09 8.13
N SER A 195 -8.46 14.32 8.21
CA SER A 195 -7.90 15.62 7.84
C SER A 195 -8.07 15.86 6.32
N ALA A 196 -8.18 17.13 5.92
CA ALA A 196 -8.20 17.50 4.49
C ALA A 196 -6.91 17.07 3.75
N GLN A 197 -5.83 16.76 4.47
CA GLN A 197 -4.64 16.14 3.88
C GLN A 197 -4.87 14.65 3.62
N ALA A 198 -5.36 13.89 4.62
CA ALA A 198 -5.62 12.46 4.49
C ALA A 198 -6.66 12.14 3.41
N LEU A 199 -7.71 12.97 3.29
CA LEU A 199 -8.71 12.85 2.22
C LEU A 199 -8.06 13.06 0.83
N ARG A 200 -7.27 14.13 0.65
CA ARG A 200 -6.55 14.36 -0.62
C ARG A 200 -5.57 13.24 -0.95
N GLU A 201 -4.83 12.73 0.03
CA GLU A 201 -3.89 11.63 -0.15
C GLU A 201 -4.62 10.32 -0.55
N ARG A 202 -5.82 10.07 0.02
CA ARG A 202 -6.69 8.96 -0.39
C ARG A 202 -7.20 9.14 -1.82
N ASP A 203 -7.59 10.35 -2.21
CA ASP A 203 -8.06 10.63 -3.56
C ASP A 203 -6.91 10.51 -4.59
N GLU A 204 -5.72 11.06 -4.29
CA GLU A 204 -4.49 10.95 -5.12
C GLU A 204 -4.02 9.50 -5.30
N THR A 205 -4.02 8.70 -4.22
CA THR A 205 -3.70 7.28 -4.28
C THR A 205 -4.76 6.49 -5.05
N ALA A 206 -6.05 6.84 -4.93
CA ALA A 206 -7.13 6.22 -5.71
C ALA A 206 -7.03 6.52 -7.21
N VAL A 207 -6.74 7.76 -7.62
CA VAL A 207 -6.49 8.12 -9.03
C VAL A 207 -5.33 7.31 -9.59
N THR A 208 -4.21 7.26 -8.85
CA THR A 208 -3.01 6.53 -9.27
C THR A 208 -3.29 5.03 -9.42
N MET A 209 -4.02 4.45 -8.47
CA MET A 209 -4.42 3.04 -8.48
C MET A 209 -5.36 2.73 -9.66
N LEU A 210 -6.40 3.54 -9.86
CA LEU A 210 -7.34 3.39 -10.97
C LEU A 210 -6.64 3.43 -12.32
N SER A 211 -5.76 4.41 -12.54
CA SER A 211 -4.98 4.51 -13.77
C SER A 211 -4.07 3.31 -13.99
N THR A 212 -3.46 2.79 -12.93
CA THR A 212 -2.54 1.64 -12.99
C THR A 212 -3.29 0.33 -13.27
N LEU A 213 -4.40 0.09 -12.57
CA LEU A 213 -5.21 -1.12 -12.75
C LEU A 213 -5.92 -1.13 -14.11
N ARG A 214 -6.41 0.01 -14.61
CA ARG A 214 -6.99 0.08 -15.97
C ARG A 214 -5.97 -0.21 -17.06
N ALA A 215 -4.76 0.34 -16.95
CA ALA A 215 -3.67 0.04 -17.88
C ALA A 215 -3.31 -1.46 -17.87
N LEU A 216 -3.36 -2.12 -16.72
CA LEU A 216 -3.16 -3.57 -16.56
C LEU A 216 -4.32 -4.40 -17.15
N LEU A 217 -5.57 -3.97 -16.94
CA LEU A 217 -6.79 -4.64 -17.44
C LEU A 217 -7.05 -4.42 -18.94
N GLY A 218 -6.41 -3.42 -19.55
CA GLY A 218 -6.70 -2.98 -20.92
C GLY A 218 -7.97 -2.13 -21.06
N GLU A 219 -8.61 -1.75 -19.95
CA GLU A 219 -9.72 -0.80 -19.92
C GLU A 219 -9.21 0.62 -20.25
N ARG A 220 -9.90 1.35 -21.14
CA ARG A 220 -9.58 2.73 -21.55
C ARG A 220 -10.82 3.61 -21.51
#